data_AF-A0A3M6U662-F1
#
_entry.id   AF-A0A3M6U662-F1
#
_cell.length_a   1.000
_cell.length_b   1.000
_cell.length_c   1.000
_cell.angle_alpha   90.00
_cell.angle_beta   90.00
_cell.angle_gamma   90.00
#
_symmetry.space_group_name_H-M   'P 1'
#
loop_
_entity.id
_entity.type
_entity.pdbx_description
1 polymer ?
#
loop_
_entity_poly.entity_id
_entity_poly.type
_entity_poly.pdbx_seq_one_letter_code
_entity_poly.pdbx_strand_id
1 'polypeptide(L)'
;MSEFKYRLEDRCTLPCSMVCQNCPEYMYSFETLRETWTRASREEGKHCYERIKYYFSHSFDRHLKEMIFVVAYDLDHNAGIFLDYKGYTFFKEKIDKAAEMTKNLPDVEPVKLSRKTPQIMRVFKTLKDFVIFNDQLRQKNRSIARQRHINGVHTLQRINEVIEQKSPLFLAFNVKFFEQDPTKILQIGYVVFSLESEQDGENYRLFLVKENVPLLNNNTQLESYDVSLFRSAEVARLTDIITKLQENVSHVDFLITHSTSSEDIRSFLKSQGLREEHKEIIDTLTVHSALFPDSRKNNSIEDILMKLEIPCEIRKLQNAGYNAFYIMKIFLSLLKQDYCEYPKL
;
A
#
# COMPACT_ATOMS: atom_id res chain seq x y z
N MET A 1 22.87 4.95 9.61
CA MET A 1 22.37 6.14 10.34
C MET A 1 23.49 6.99 10.96
N SER A 2 24.51 6.38 11.60
CA SER A 2 25.61 7.15 12.25
C SER A 2 26.42 7.99 11.26
N GLU A 3 26.69 7.48 10.07
CA GLU A 3 27.54 8.15 9.08
C GLU A 3 26.91 9.41 8.48
N PHE A 4 25.58 9.45 8.31
CA PHE A 4 24.87 10.64 7.84
C PHE A 4 24.76 11.71 8.95
N LYS A 5 24.70 11.27 10.21
CA LYS A 5 24.65 12.15 11.39
C LYS A 5 26.02 12.79 11.67
N TYR A 6 27.10 12.03 11.54
CA TYR A 6 28.48 12.55 11.61
C TYR A 6 28.75 13.60 10.53
N ARG A 7 28.17 13.37 9.35
CA ARG A 7 28.24 14.32 8.24
C ARG A 7 27.47 15.61 8.54
N LEU A 8 26.27 15.55 9.13
CA LEU A 8 25.46 16.75 9.46
C LEU A 8 26.12 17.78 10.39
N GLU A 9 27.15 17.39 11.16
CA GLU A 9 27.92 18.32 12.00
C GLU A 9 28.83 19.26 11.17
N ASP A 10 29.13 18.88 9.92
CA ASP A 10 29.94 19.65 8.96
C ASP A 10 29.03 20.40 7.96
N ARG A 11 28.35 21.45 8.45
CA ARG A 11 27.18 22.10 7.80
C ARG A 11 27.42 22.77 6.43
N CYS A 12 28.60 22.68 5.81
CA CYS A 12 28.91 23.41 4.58
C CYS A 12 29.19 22.55 3.33
N THR A 13 29.28 21.22 3.41
CA THR A 13 29.80 20.42 2.26
C THR A 13 28.95 19.21 1.85
N LEU A 14 27.79 18.98 2.46
CA LEU A 14 27.01 17.77 2.18
C LEU A 14 25.92 17.91 1.14
N PRO A 15 25.68 16.86 0.33
CA PRO A 15 24.53 16.81 -0.57
C PRO A 15 23.25 16.95 0.26
N CYS A 16 22.33 17.83 -0.14
CA CYS A 16 21.03 18.00 0.52
C CYS A 16 20.14 16.74 0.42
N SER A 17 20.57 15.74 -0.35
CA SER A 17 19.90 14.46 -0.53
C SER A 17 20.91 13.35 -0.76
N MET A 18 20.66 12.16 -0.20
CA MET A 18 21.46 10.96 -0.44
C MET A 18 20.56 9.73 -0.55
N VAL A 19 20.96 8.74 -1.36
CA VAL A 19 20.27 7.44 -1.39
C VAL A 19 20.45 6.76 -0.03
N CYS A 20 19.34 6.31 0.54
CA CYS A 20 19.32 5.57 1.79
C CYS A 20 19.65 4.10 1.52
N GLN A 21 20.73 3.60 2.10
CA GLN A 21 21.10 2.19 1.96
C GLN A 21 20.34 1.27 2.94
N ASN A 22 20.04 1.76 4.15
CA ASN A 22 19.45 0.98 5.25
C ASN A 22 18.35 1.79 5.95
N CYS A 23 17.34 2.20 5.20
CA CYS A 23 16.19 2.88 5.77
C CYS A 23 15.23 1.87 6.42
N PRO A 24 14.60 2.22 7.56
CA PRO A 24 13.52 1.40 8.12
C PRO A 24 12.42 1.10 7.09
N GLU A 25 11.90 -0.11 7.14
CA GLU A 25 10.81 -0.54 6.25
C GLU A 25 9.48 0.14 6.56
N TYR A 26 9.25 0.43 7.84
CA TYR A 26 8.06 1.12 8.35
C TYR A 26 8.44 2.55 8.75
N MET A 27 7.74 3.53 8.21
CA MET A 27 8.00 4.95 8.44
C MET A 27 6.71 5.76 8.57
N TYR A 28 6.80 6.94 9.17
CA TYR A 28 5.66 7.81 9.44
C TYR A 28 5.51 8.83 8.32
N SER A 29 4.37 8.80 7.62
CA SER A 29 4.04 9.77 6.57
C SER A 29 3.87 11.17 7.17
N PHE A 30 4.66 12.14 6.71
CA PHE A 30 4.58 13.53 7.16
C PHE A 30 3.18 14.13 6.91
N GLU A 31 2.57 13.84 5.77
CA GLU A 31 1.24 14.37 5.44
C GLU A 31 0.18 13.78 6.38
N THR A 32 0.25 12.48 6.67
CA THR A 32 -0.65 11.81 7.62
C THR A 32 -0.49 12.38 9.03
N LEU A 33 0.75 12.54 9.51
CA LEU A 33 1.04 13.17 10.81
C LEU A 33 0.42 14.56 10.90
N ARG A 34 0.70 15.41 9.91
CA ARG A 34 0.20 16.78 9.84
C ARG A 34 -1.32 16.82 9.90
N GLU A 35 -2.00 15.98 9.14
CA GLU A 35 -3.46 15.97 9.05
C GLU A 35 -4.13 15.43 10.30
N THR A 36 -3.64 14.31 10.83
CA THR A 36 -4.16 13.69 12.05
C THR A 36 -4.03 14.65 13.22
N TRP A 37 -2.86 15.26 13.41
CA TRP A 37 -2.63 16.21 14.50
C TRP A 37 -3.41 17.51 14.31
N THR A 38 -3.49 18.04 13.09
CA THR A 38 -4.31 19.23 12.80
C THR A 38 -5.80 18.99 13.10
N ARG A 39 -6.30 17.78 12.85
CA ARG A 39 -7.69 17.38 13.15
C ARG A 39 -7.92 17.24 14.64
N ALA A 40 -7.05 16.52 15.34
CA ALA A 40 -7.11 16.34 16.79
C ALA A 40 -7.08 17.70 17.52
N SER A 41 -6.22 18.63 17.08
CA SER A 41 -6.19 19.99 17.65
C SER A 41 -7.46 20.78 17.39
N ARG A 42 -8.18 20.53 16.28
CA ARG A 42 -9.48 21.16 16.01
C ARG A 42 -10.56 20.64 16.95
N GLU A 43 -10.55 19.35 17.25
CA GLU A 43 -11.47 18.70 18.19
C GLU A 43 -11.24 19.17 19.64
N GLU A 44 -9.98 19.41 20.02
CA GLU A 44 -9.62 19.95 21.33
C GLU A 44 -10.06 21.42 21.50
N GLY A 45 -9.99 22.22 20.43
CA GLY A 45 -10.56 23.57 20.42
C GLY A 45 -9.83 24.57 19.50
N LYS A 46 -10.50 25.70 19.24
CA LYS A 46 -10.04 26.74 18.30
C LYS A 46 -8.62 27.25 18.60
N HIS A 47 -8.31 27.48 19.88
CA HIS A 47 -6.99 27.99 20.29
C HIS A 47 -5.86 27.00 19.94
N CYS A 48 -6.04 25.72 20.25
CA CYS A 48 -5.07 24.65 19.94
C CYS A 48 -4.85 24.55 18.41
N TYR A 49 -5.93 24.56 17.65
CA TYR A 49 -5.89 24.55 16.19
C TYR A 49 -5.11 25.73 15.58
N GLU A 50 -5.34 26.94 16.07
CA GLU A 50 -4.64 28.14 15.59
C GLU A 50 -3.13 28.09 15.89
N ARG A 51 -2.75 27.57 17.06
CA ARG A 51 -1.34 27.37 17.43
C ARG A 51 -0.64 26.36 16.55
N ILE A 52 -1.29 25.24 16.23
CA ILE A 52 -0.73 24.25 15.30
C ILE A 52 -0.57 24.82 13.90
N LYS A 53 -1.56 25.56 13.39
CA LYS A 53 -1.43 26.27 12.12
C LYS A 53 -0.26 27.26 12.14
N TYR A 54 -0.13 28.03 13.22
CA TYR A 54 0.97 28.97 13.40
C TYR A 54 2.32 28.24 13.41
N TYR A 55 2.42 27.10 14.10
CA TYR A 55 3.62 26.30 14.14
C TYR A 55 4.06 25.88 12.74
N PHE A 56 3.17 25.28 11.95
CA PHE A 56 3.50 24.83 10.58
C PHE A 56 3.89 25.99 9.66
N SER A 57 3.34 27.18 9.88
CA SER A 57 3.57 28.34 9.03
C SER A 57 4.82 29.15 9.42
N HIS A 58 5.22 29.14 10.70
CA HIS A 58 6.26 30.05 11.22
C HIS A 58 7.34 29.35 12.04
N SER A 59 6.98 28.39 12.91
CA SER A 59 7.95 27.75 13.82
C SER A 59 8.63 26.52 13.22
N PHE A 60 8.00 25.88 12.24
CA PHE A 60 8.48 24.63 11.66
C PHE A 60 9.85 24.76 10.98
N ASP A 61 10.19 25.93 10.39
CA ASP A 61 11.49 26.16 9.76
C ASP A 61 12.68 25.88 10.69
N ARG A 62 12.54 26.20 11.98
CA ARG A 62 13.60 25.97 12.98
C ARG A 62 13.90 24.49 13.17
N HIS A 63 12.85 23.68 13.28
CA HIS A 63 12.99 22.24 13.52
C HIS A 63 13.22 21.45 12.23
N LEU A 64 12.83 22.00 11.07
CA LEU A 64 13.02 21.37 9.76
C LEU A 64 14.48 20.99 9.49
N LYS A 65 15.42 21.85 9.92
CA LYS A 65 16.86 21.66 9.76
C LYS A 65 17.43 20.58 10.68
N GLU A 66 16.70 20.20 11.73
CA GLU A 66 17.08 19.18 12.71
C GLU A 66 16.52 17.79 12.33
N MET A 67 15.65 17.72 11.33
CA MET A 67 14.99 16.50 10.88
C MET A 67 15.61 15.96 9.60
N ILE A 68 15.74 14.63 9.56
CA ILE A 68 16.08 13.89 8.35
C ILE A 68 14.79 13.28 7.83
N PHE A 69 14.41 13.66 6.63
CA PHE A 69 13.26 13.09 5.95
C PHE A 69 13.71 12.00 4.99
N VAL A 70 12.81 11.07 4.70
CA VAL A 70 12.98 10.07 3.65
C VAL A 70 11.94 10.32 2.59
N VAL A 71 12.37 10.55 1.36
CA VAL A 71 11.49 10.61 0.20
C VAL A 71 11.45 9.22 -0.41
N ALA A 72 10.26 8.63 -0.45
CA ALA A 72 10.05 7.25 -0.89
C ALA A 72 8.67 7.09 -1.52
N TYR A 73 8.37 5.87 -1.96
CA TYR A 73 7.04 5.46 -2.37
C TYR A 73 6.44 4.56 -1.30
N ASP A 74 5.16 4.73 -1.00
CA ASP A 74 4.39 3.75 -0.23
C ASP A 74 4.05 2.52 -1.08
N LEU A 75 3.36 1.54 -0.49
CA LEU A 75 2.90 0.35 -1.21
C LEU A 75 1.89 0.66 -2.32
N ASP A 76 1.14 1.75 -2.19
CA ASP A 76 0.17 2.21 -3.20
C ASP A 76 0.83 3.04 -4.31
N HIS A 77 2.16 3.06 -4.36
CA HIS A 77 2.98 3.79 -5.33
C HIS A 77 2.78 5.31 -5.32
N ASN A 78 2.39 5.89 -4.19
CA ASN A 78 2.41 7.34 -4.00
C ASN A 78 3.76 7.78 -3.46
N ALA A 79 4.31 8.84 -4.04
CA ALA A 79 5.53 9.45 -3.53
C ALA A 79 5.21 10.32 -2.31
N GLY A 80 5.99 10.19 -1.25
CA GLY A 80 5.76 10.88 0.01
C GLY A 80 7.05 11.31 0.70
N ILE A 81 6.86 12.10 1.77
CA ILE A 81 7.90 12.49 2.71
C ILE A 81 7.62 11.74 4.01
N PHE A 82 8.61 11.01 4.49
CA PHE A 82 8.50 10.11 5.63
C PHE A 82 9.54 10.43 6.70
N LEU A 83 9.24 10.01 7.93
CA LEU A 83 10.13 10.09 9.09
C LEU A 83 10.34 8.67 9.63
N ASP A 84 11.55 8.38 10.10
CA ASP A 84 11.76 7.20 10.93
C ASP A 84 11.14 7.40 12.33
N TYR A 85 11.18 6.38 13.18
CA TYR A 85 10.63 6.47 14.54
C TYR A 85 11.26 7.60 15.38
N LYS A 86 12.55 7.87 15.19
CA LYS A 86 13.25 8.94 15.93
C LYS A 86 12.78 10.32 15.47
N GLY A 87 12.64 10.50 14.16
CA GLY A 87 12.08 11.71 13.56
C GLY A 87 10.62 11.92 13.97
N TYR A 88 9.81 10.85 13.99
CA TYR A 88 8.42 10.88 14.47
C TYR A 88 8.32 11.34 15.92
N THR A 89 9.04 10.69 16.83
CA THR A 89 8.98 11.00 18.27
C THR A 89 9.47 12.41 18.56
N PHE A 90 10.59 12.81 17.95
CA PHE A 90 11.08 14.19 18.02
C PHE A 90 10.02 15.18 17.52
N PHE A 91 9.41 14.90 16.36
CA PHE A 91 8.46 15.82 15.75
C PHE A 91 7.17 15.93 16.59
N LYS A 92 6.65 14.81 17.09
CA LYS A 92 5.49 14.75 17.98
C LYS A 92 5.72 15.60 19.23
N GLU A 93 6.87 15.46 19.88
CA GLU A 93 7.23 16.25 21.07
C GLU A 93 7.23 17.76 20.79
N LYS A 94 7.74 18.20 19.62
CA LYS A 94 7.74 19.62 19.24
C LYS A 94 6.32 20.14 19.00
N ILE A 95 5.45 19.33 18.41
CA ILE A 95 4.05 19.70 18.11
C ILE A 95 3.23 19.73 19.40
N ASP A 96 3.35 18.72 20.27
CA ASP A 96 2.67 18.68 21.59
C ASP A 96 2.99 19.95 22.40
N LYS A 97 4.27 20.32 22.47
CA LYS A 97 4.73 21.55 23.14
C LYS A 97 4.19 22.82 22.49
N ALA A 98 4.11 22.86 21.16
CA ALA A 98 3.61 24.03 20.45
C ALA A 98 2.09 24.22 20.60
N ALA A 99 1.33 23.12 20.61
CA ALA A 99 -0.11 23.10 20.73
C ALA A 99 -0.61 23.44 22.15
N GLU A 100 0.22 23.20 23.18
CA GLU A 100 -0.22 23.21 24.58
C GLU A 100 -1.44 22.29 24.79
N MET A 101 -1.41 21.09 24.20
CA MET A 101 -2.56 20.20 24.33
C MET A 101 -2.73 19.72 25.77
N THR A 102 -3.98 19.69 26.23
CA THR A 102 -4.33 19.05 27.51
C THR A 102 -4.30 17.53 27.43
N LYS A 103 -4.52 16.97 26.23
CA LYS A 103 -4.35 15.54 25.91
C LYS A 103 -3.20 15.36 24.92
N ASN A 104 -2.41 14.31 25.10
CA ASN A 104 -1.35 13.98 24.15
C ASN A 104 -1.91 13.83 22.72
N LEU A 105 -1.14 14.26 21.72
CA LEU A 105 -1.51 14.00 20.34
C LEU A 105 -1.71 12.50 20.09
N PRO A 106 -2.71 12.13 19.28
CA PRO A 106 -2.92 10.75 18.90
C PRO A 106 -1.67 10.19 18.22
N ASP A 107 -1.38 8.92 18.50
CA ASP A 107 -0.37 8.20 17.75
C ASP A 107 -0.82 7.98 16.30
N VAL A 108 0.16 7.96 15.41
CA VAL A 108 -0.06 7.70 13.99
C VAL A 108 0.67 6.42 13.66
N GLU A 109 0.00 5.49 12.98
CA GLU A 109 0.61 4.23 12.59
C GLU A 109 1.65 4.45 11.48
N PRO A 110 2.80 3.76 11.54
CA PRO A 110 3.78 3.82 10.46
C PRO A 110 3.26 3.03 9.25
N VAL A 111 3.62 3.49 8.06
CA VAL A 111 3.31 2.82 6.79
C VAL A 111 4.54 2.09 6.26
N LYS A 112 4.30 0.96 5.61
CA LYS A 112 5.33 0.20 4.92
C LYS A 112 5.74 0.94 3.64
N LEU A 113 7.03 1.10 3.42
CA LEU A 113 7.59 1.71 2.22
C LEU A 113 7.94 0.66 1.17
N SER A 114 7.83 1.04 -0.10
CA SER A 114 8.32 0.22 -1.20
C SER A 114 9.85 0.12 -1.15
N ARG A 115 10.36 -1.12 -1.16
CA ARG A 115 11.79 -1.40 -1.30
C ARG A 115 12.27 -1.40 -2.76
N LYS A 116 11.35 -1.32 -3.72
CA LYS A 116 11.65 -1.38 -5.17
C LYS A 116 12.12 -0.04 -5.74
N THR A 117 11.78 1.04 -5.06
CA THR A 117 12.19 2.39 -5.45
C THR A 117 13.28 2.90 -4.52
N PRO A 118 14.30 3.61 -5.05
CA PRO A 118 15.31 4.24 -4.21
C PRO A 118 14.66 5.15 -3.17
N GLN A 119 15.04 4.94 -1.91
CA GLN A 119 14.65 5.81 -0.81
C GLN A 119 15.71 6.89 -0.67
N ILE A 120 15.29 8.16 -0.58
CA ILE A 120 16.21 9.30 -0.59
C ILE A 120 16.12 10.01 0.74
N MET A 121 17.17 9.94 1.55
CA MET A 121 17.29 10.80 2.73
C MET A 121 17.49 12.24 2.26
N ARG A 122 16.76 13.17 2.85
CA ARG A 122 16.76 14.58 2.48
C ARG A 122 16.66 15.46 3.71
N VAL A 123 17.44 16.53 3.73
CA VAL A 123 17.33 17.61 4.71
C VAL A 123 16.93 18.87 3.97
N PHE A 124 15.94 19.58 4.48
CA PHE A 124 15.44 20.80 3.87
C PHE A 124 16.03 22.01 4.58
N LYS A 125 16.64 22.91 3.80
CA LYS A 125 17.31 24.11 4.32
C LYS A 125 16.32 25.19 4.75
N THR A 126 15.17 25.27 4.10
CA THR A 126 14.14 26.28 4.37
C THR A 126 12.74 25.69 4.26
N LEU A 127 11.79 26.28 4.97
CA LEU A 127 10.37 25.99 4.83
C LEU A 127 9.90 26.17 3.38
N LYS A 128 10.41 27.18 2.68
CA LYS A 128 10.12 27.43 1.27
C LYS A 128 10.53 26.23 0.40
N ASP A 129 11.73 25.71 0.57
CA ASP A 129 12.21 24.53 -0.17
C ASP A 129 11.37 23.29 0.12
N PHE A 130 10.99 23.09 1.39
CA PHE A 130 10.13 22.00 1.80
C PHE A 130 8.75 22.08 1.14
N VAL A 131 8.12 23.26 1.16
CA VAL A 131 6.80 23.48 0.55
C VAL A 131 6.85 23.24 -0.96
N ILE A 132 7.82 23.83 -1.65
CA ILE A 132 8.00 23.62 -3.10
C ILE A 132 8.17 22.14 -3.42
N PHE A 133 9.00 21.43 -2.67
CA PHE A 133 9.23 20.02 -2.91
C PHE A 133 7.99 19.16 -2.62
N ASN A 134 7.26 19.46 -1.53
CA ASN A 134 6.01 18.79 -1.23
C ASN A 134 4.95 19.00 -2.33
N ASP A 135 4.88 20.21 -2.90
CA ASP A 135 3.99 20.50 -4.02
C ASP A 135 4.41 19.77 -5.31
N GLN A 136 5.72 19.63 -5.57
CA GLN A 136 6.22 18.78 -6.66
C GLN A 136 5.81 17.31 -6.49
N LEU A 137 5.90 16.76 -5.27
CA LEU A 137 5.42 15.40 -4.99
C LEU A 137 3.91 15.28 -5.20
N ARG A 138 3.13 16.27 -4.79
CA ARG A 138 1.69 16.30 -5.03
C ARG A 138 1.36 16.33 -6.52
N GLN A 139 2.06 17.14 -7.32
CA GLN A 139 1.89 17.14 -8.77
C GLN A 139 2.25 15.79 -9.39
N LYS A 140 3.35 15.17 -8.92
CA LYS A 140 3.75 13.82 -9.34
C LYS A 140 2.66 12.79 -9.03
N ASN A 141 2.11 12.79 -7.82
CA ASN A 141 1.04 11.87 -7.42
C ASN A 141 -0.24 12.11 -8.23
N ARG A 142 -0.59 13.36 -8.58
CA ARG A 142 -1.69 13.64 -9.52
C ARG A 142 -1.45 13.02 -10.90
N SER A 143 -0.21 13.09 -11.40
CA SER A 143 0.15 12.45 -12.67
C SER A 143 0.04 10.92 -12.59
N ILE A 144 0.48 10.31 -11.48
CA ILE A 144 0.36 8.86 -11.24
C ILE A 144 -1.11 8.46 -11.19
N ALA A 145 -1.93 9.19 -10.44
CA ALA A 145 -3.37 8.95 -10.34
C ALA A 145 -4.06 9.08 -11.71
N ARG A 146 -3.73 10.11 -12.50
CA ARG A 146 -4.26 10.27 -13.85
C ARG A 146 -3.87 9.11 -14.77
N GLN A 147 -2.61 8.67 -14.73
CA GLN A 147 -2.17 7.53 -15.53
C GLN A 147 -2.88 6.24 -15.12
N ARG A 148 -3.04 6.02 -13.81
CA ARG A 148 -3.78 4.87 -13.27
C ARG A 148 -5.24 4.89 -13.69
N HIS A 149 -5.89 6.05 -13.68
CA HIS A 149 -7.24 6.23 -14.21
C HIS A 149 -7.32 5.83 -15.69
N ILE A 150 -6.47 6.41 -16.55
CA ILE A 150 -6.43 6.08 -18.00
C ILE A 150 -6.22 4.57 -18.21
N ASN A 151 -5.27 3.97 -17.50
CA ASN A 151 -5.01 2.53 -17.58
C ASN A 151 -6.24 1.73 -17.15
N GLY A 152 -6.92 2.14 -16.07
CA GLY A 152 -8.13 1.49 -15.58
C GLY A 152 -9.28 1.55 -16.57
N VAL A 153 -9.46 2.66 -17.29
CA VAL A 153 -10.45 2.77 -18.37
C VAL A 153 -10.17 1.76 -19.48
N HIS A 154 -8.91 1.68 -19.93
CA HIS A 154 -8.51 0.70 -20.94
C HIS A 154 -8.67 -0.75 -20.45
N THR A 155 -8.37 -1.02 -19.19
CA THR A 155 -8.61 -2.33 -18.58
C THR A 155 -10.09 -2.70 -18.57
N LEU A 156 -10.97 -1.77 -18.18
CA LEU A 156 -12.42 -1.99 -18.22
C LEU A 156 -12.93 -2.26 -19.64
N GLN A 157 -12.44 -1.51 -20.64
CA GLN A 157 -12.78 -1.74 -22.05
C GLN A 157 -12.44 -3.16 -22.50
N ARG A 158 -11.23 -3.64 -22.19
CA ARG A 158 -10.81 -5.01 -22.54
C ARG A 158 -11.60 -6.09 -21.81
N ILE A 159 -11.92 -5.87 -20.53
CA ILE A 159 -12.78 -6.79 -19.78
C ILE A 159 -14.14 -6.89 -20.46
N ASN A 160 -14.74 -5.76 -20.84
CA ASN A 160 -16.03 -5.74 -21.54
C ASN A 160 -15.97 -6.42 -22.91
N GLU A 161 -14.92 -6.18 -23.71
CA GLU A 161 -14.71 -6.85 -25.00
C GLU A 161 -14.70 -8.38 -24.86
N VAL A 162 -14.08 -8.91 -23.80
CA VAL A 162 -14.07 -10.36 -23.54
C VAL A 162 -15.43 -10.86 -23.05
N ILE A 163 -16.10 -10.11 -22.17
CA ILE A 163 -17.45 -10.44 -21.67
C ILE A 163 -18.47 -10.53 -22.81
N GLU A 164 -18.39 -9.62 -23.79
CA GLU A 164 -19.26 -9.63 -24.98
C GLU A 164 -19.04 -10.86 -25.86
N GLN A 165 -17.85 -11.46 -25.83
CA GLN A 165 -17.49 -12.62 -26.65
C GLN A 165 -17.77 -13.96 -25.94
N LYS A 166 -17.59 -14.03 -24.63
CA LYS A 166 -17.74 -15.25 -23.82
C LYS A 166 -17.92 -14.92 -22.33
N SER A 167 -18.33 -15.90 -21.52
CA SER A 167 -18.29 -15.78 -20.06
C SER A 167 -16.83 -15.98 -19.57
N PRO A 168 -16.14 -14.94 -19.08
CA PRO A 168 -14.73 -15.05 -18.71
C PRO A 168 -14.52 -15.74 -17.37
N LEU A 169 -13.39 -16.42 -17.24
CA LEU A 169 -12.90 -16.95 -15.98
C LEU A 169 -11.78 -16.08 -15.40
N PHE A 170 -11.83 -15.87 -14.10
CA PHE A 170 -10.90 -15.03 -13.36
C PHE A 170 -10.20 -15.85 -12.28
N LEU A 171 -8.96 -15.48 -11.96
CA LEU A 171 -8.24 -15.98 -10.79
C LEU A 171 -7.75 -14.80 -9.97
N ALA A 172 -8.36 -14.57 -8.80
CA ALA A 172 -7.81 -13.63 -7.82
C ALA A 172 -6.81 -14.36 -6.94
N PHE A 173 -5.64 -13.76 -6.68
CA PHE A 173 -4.64 -14.36 -5.80
C PHE A 173 -3.88 -13.35 -4.97
N ASN A 174 -3.37 -13.84 -3.84
CA ASN A 174 -2.52 -13.10 -2.92
C ASN A 174 -1.37 -13.99 -2.44
N VAL A 175 -0.19 -13.39 -2.28
CA VAL A 175 1.01 -14.06 -1.80
C VAL A 175 1.53 -13.31 -0.59
N LYS A 176 1.82 -14.04 0.50
CA LYS A 176 2.45 -13.46 1.71
C LYS A 176 3.90 -13.92 1.76
N PHE A 177 4.79 -12.96 1.97
CA PHE A 177 6.23 -13.17 2.08
C PHE A 177 6.68 -12.97 3.52
N PHE A 178 7.85 -13.53 3.85
CA PHE A 178 8.53 -13.24 5.10
C PHE A 178 9.12 -11.84 5.04
N GLU A 179 8.86 -11.02 6.07
CA GLU A 179 9.23 -9.60 6.04
C GLU A 179 10.74 -9.37 6.01
N GLN A 180 11.50 -10.19 6.73
CA GLN A 180 12.95 -10.05 6.80
C GLN A 180 13.65 -10.57 5.54
N ASP A 181 13.00 -11.46 4.79
CA ASP A 181 13.52 -12.03 3.56
C ASP A 181 12.38 -12.29 2.55
N PRO A 182 12.09 -11.30 1.67
CA PRO A 182 11.02 -11.40 0.67
C PRO A 182 11.21 -12.49 -0.39
N THR A 183 12.37 -13.18 -0.41
CA THR A 183 12.54 -14.37 -1.25
C THR A 183 11.79 -15.60 -0.70
N LYS A 184 11.42 -15.55 0.59
CA LYS A 184 10.71 -16.63 1.27
C LYS A 184 9.21 -16.39 1.25
N ILE A 185 8.52 -17.22 0.46
CA ILE A 185 7.07 -17.24 0.38
C ILE A 185 6.52 -18.03 1.58
N LEU A 186 5.60 -17.43 2.32
CA LEU A 186 4.95 -18.05 3.48
C LEU A 186 3.61 -18.67 3.10
N GLN A 187 2.81 -17.92 2.34
CA GLN A 187 1.44 -18.30 2.00
C GLN A 187 1.14 -17.96 0.54
N ILE A 188 0.35 -18.82 -0.11
CA ILE A 188 -0.23 -18.57 -1.42
C ILE A 188 -1.73 -18.84 -1.31
N GLY A 189 -2.55 -17.85 -1.62
CA GLY A 189 -4.00 -17.97 -1.61
C GLY A 189 -4.60 -17.55 -2.94
N TYR A 190 -5.63 -18.24 -3.40
CA TYR A 190 -6.33 -17.88 -4.63
C TYR A 190 -7.79 -18.35 -4.64
N VAL A 191 -8.58 -17.74 -5.52
CA VAL A 191 -9.94 -18.15 -5.86
C VAL A 191 -10.12 -18.05 -7.38
N VAL A 192 -10.76 -19.06 -7.96
CA VAL A 192 -11.18 -19.06 -9.37
C VAL A 192 -12.69 -18.82 -9.42
N PHE A 193 -13.13 -17.90 -10.27
CA PHE A 193 -14.53 -17.47 -10.33
C PHE A 193 -14.93 -16.98 -11.74
N SER A 194 -16.25 -16.90 -11.98
CA SER A 194 -16.85 -16.21 -13.12
C SER A 194 -17.78 -15.09 -12.64
N LEU A 195 -18.29 -14.25 -13.54
CA LEU A 195 -19.25 -13.20 -13.19
C LEU A 195 -20.60 -13.75 -12.70
N GLU A 196 -20.97 -14.93 -13.18
CA GLU A 196 -22.21 -15.64 -12.80
C GLU A 196 -22.08 -16.35 -11.45
N SER A 197 -20.85 -16.46 -10.93
CA SER A 197 -20.61 -17.09 -9.64
C SER A 197 -20.97 -16.10 -8.52
N GLU A 198 -22.23 -16.00 -8.12
CA GLU A 198 -22.54 -15.49 -6.79
C GLU A 198 -22.10 -16.55 -5.77
N GLN A 199 -20.81 -16.52 -5.42
CA GLN A 199 -20.30 -17.39 -4.35
C GLN A 199 -20.78 -16.83 -3.02
N ASP A 200 -21.93 -17.33 -2.59
CA ASP A 200 -22.39 -17.34 -1.21
C ASP A 200 -21.57 -18.39 -0.44
N GLY A 201 -20.35 -18.01 -0.06
CA GLY A 201 -19.43 -18.86 0.71
C GLY A 201 -17.97 -18.54 0.44
N GLU A 202 -17.13 -18.67 1.46
CA GLU A 202 -15.68 -18.49 1.38
C GLU A 202 -15.00 -19.70 0.68
N ASN A 203 -15.06 -19.76 -0.65
CA ASN A 203 -14.48 -20.87 -1.44
C ASN A 203 -13.06 -20.54 -1.97
N TYR A 204 -12.21 -20.02 -1.10
CA TYR A 204 -10.80 -19.78 -1.43
C TYR A 204 -9.94 -21.02 -1.16
N ARG A 205 -8.82 -21.11 -1.89
CA ARG A 205 -7.71 -22.01 -1.56
C ARG A 205 -6.65 -21.23 -0.80
N LEU A 206 -6.05 -21.89 0.18
CA LEU A 206 -4.93 -21.37 0.95
C LEU A 206 -3.89 -22.45 1.12
N PHE A 207 -2.66 -22.13 0.73
CA PHE A 207 -1.49 -22.97 0.93
C PHE A 207 -0.50 -22.31 1.88
N LEU A 208 0.01 -23.09 2.83
CA LEU A 208 1.21 -22.75 3.59
C LEU A 208 2.41 -23.45 2.98
N VAL A 209 3.46 -22.69 2.71
CA VAL A 209 4.69 -23.21 2.11
C VAL A 209 5.46 -24.00 3.16
N LYS A 210 5.47 -25.33 3.02
CA LYS A 210 6.00 -26.29 4.00
C LYS A 210 7.41 -25.94 4.48
N GLU A 211 8.27 -25.48 3.57
CA GLU A 211 9.65 -25.12 3.84
C GLU A 211 9.78 -23.91 4.79
N ASN A 212 8.77 -23.04 4.80
CA ASN A 212 8.79 -21.76 5.51
C ASN A 212 7.77 -21.66 6.65
N VAL A 213 7.01 -22.73 6.95
CA VAL A 213 6.05 -22.77 8.08
C VAL A 213 6.65 -22.30 9.41
N PRO A 214 7.89 -22.68 9.81
CA PRO A 214 8.48 -22.21 11.06
C PRO A 214 8.65 -20.68 11.15
N LEU A 215 8.67 -19.99 10.01
CA LEU A 215 8.83 -18.54 9.93
C LEU A 215 7.52 -17.77 10.14
N LEU A 216 6.36 -18.46 10.09
CA LEU A 216 5.06 -17.83 10.30
C LEU A 216 5.02 -17.11 11.65
N ASN A 217 5.47 -17.75 12.73
CA ASN A 217 5.45 -17.16 14.08
C ASN A 217 6.49 -16.04 14.31
N ASN A 218 7.48 -15.91 13.42
CA ASN A 218 8.56 -14.92 13.53
C ASN A 218 8.36 -13.70 12.63
N ASN A 219 7.21 -13.57 11.95
CA ASN A 219 6.88 -12.36 11.18
C ASN A 219 6.55 -11.23 12.16
N THR A 220 7.55 -10.41 12.46
CA THR A 220 7.56 -9.39 13.50
C THR A 220 6.63 -8.22 13.21
N GLN A 221 5.39 -8.23 13.75
CA GLN A 221 4.73 -7.07 14.42
C GLN A 221 3.25 -7.27 14.74
N LEU A 222 2.61 -8.34 14.26
CA LEU A 222 1.29 -8.74 14.75
C LEU A 222 1.45 -9.91 15.71
N GLU A 223 0.74 -9.81 16.83
CA GLU A 223 0.55 -10.85 17.84
C GLU A 223 0.47 -12.24 17.18
N SER A 224 0.96 -13.26 17.90
CA SER A 224 0.92 -14.68 17.52
C SER A 224 -0.21 -14.97 16.54
N TYR A 225 0.13 -15.32 15.30
CA TYR A 225 -0.84 -15.68 14.26
C TYR A 225 -1.95 -16.51 14.88
N ASP A 226 -3.19 -16.01 14.82
CA ASP A 226 -4.32 -16.79 15.30
C ASP A 226 -4.41 -18.05 14.44
N VAL A 227 -4.07 -19.19 15.04
CA VAL A 227 -4.05 -20.50 14.39
C VAL A 227 -5.42 -20.84 13.81
N SER A 228 -6.50 -20.23 14.33
CA SER A 228 -7.85 -20.34 13.77
C SER A 228 -7.93 -19.89 12.30
N LEU A 229 -7.11 -18.91 11.89
CA LEU A 229 -7.06 -18.38 10.53
C LEU A 229 -6.59 -19.41 9.51
N PHE A 230 -5.84 -20.44 9.92
CA PHE A 230 -5.21 -21.39 9.00
C PHE A 230 -5.84 -22.78 9.05
N ARG A 231 -6.98 -22.95 9.71
CA ARG A 231 -7.62 -24.27 9.88
C ARG A 231 -7.94 -24.97 8.55
N SER A 232 -8.24 -24.20 7.50
CA SER A 232 -8.51 -24.71 6.15
C SER A 232 -7.28 -24.73 5.23
N ALA A 233 -6.09 -24.40 5.74
CA ALA A 233 -4.89 -24.30 4.93
C ALA A 233 -4.29 -25.67 4.57
N GLU A 234 -3.94 -25.86 3.30
CA GLU A 234 -3.14 -26.99 2.85
C GLU A 234 -1.64 -26.70 3.05
N VAL A 235 -0.92 -27.57 3.75
CA VAL A 235 0.54 -27.46 3.87
C VAL A 235 1.19 -28.29 2.77
N ALA A 236 1.90 -27.66 1.84
CA ALA A 236 2.53 -28.33 0.71
C ALA A 236 3.88 -27.70 0.36
N ARG A 237 4.72 -28.44 -0.39
CA ARG A 237 5.98 -27.87 -0.90
C ARG A 237 5.67 -26.78 -1.91
N LEU A 238 6.53 -25.76 -1.98
CA LEU A 238 6.35 -24.66 -2.93
C LEU A 238 6.17 -25.17 -4.37
N THR A 239 6.96 -26.15 -4.80
CA THR A 239 6.88 -26.74 -6.15
C THR A 239 5.51 -27.34 -6.47
N ASP A 240 4.88 -27.98 -5.49
CA ASP A 240 3.59 -28.64 -5.66
C ASP A 240 2.47 -27.59 -5.74
N ILE A 241 2.56 -26.55 -4.90
CA ILE A 241 1.64 -25.40 -4.91
C ILE A 241 1.70 -24.68 -6.25
N ILE A 242 2.91 -24.43 -6.75
CA ILE A 242 3.15 -23.75 -8.03
C ILE A 242 2.61 -24.58 -9.21
N THR A 243 2.77 -25.91 -9.17
CA THR A 243 2.22 -26.80 -10.20
C THR A 243 0.69 -26.71 -10.25
N LYS A 244 0.02 -26.80 -9.08
CA LYS A 244 -1.44 -26.61 -8.98
C LYS A 244 -1.88 -25.22 -9.43
N LEU A 245 -1.11 -24.19 -9.10
CA LEU A 245 -1.42 -22.81 -9.51
C LEU A 245 -1.31 -22.66 -11.03
N GLN A 246 -0.28 -23.25 -11.67
CA GLN A 246 -0.08 -23.21 -13.12
C GLN A 246 -1.26 -23.83 -13.89
N GLU A 247 -1.80 -24.95 -13.41
CA GLU A 247 -3.00 -25.55 -14.01
C GLU A 247 -4.16 -24.54 -14.01
N ASN A 248 -4.45 -23.92 -12.86
CA ASN A 248 -5.52 -22.92 -12.76
C ASN A 248 -5.24 -21.67 -13.61
N VAL A 249 -4.01 -21.13 -13.58
CA VAL A 249 -3.59 -19.97 -14.39
C VAL A 249 -3.76 -20.24 -15.89
N SER A 250 -3.53 -21.47 -16.35
CA SER A 250 -3.68 -21.80 -17.77
C SER A 250 -5.13 -21.72 -18.26
N HIS A 251 -6.11 -21.95 -17.36
CA HIS A 251 -7.53 -22.05 -17.68
C HIS A 251 -8.34 -20.76 -17.49
N VAL A 252 -7.75 -19.72 -16.90
CA VAL A 252 -8.43 -18.43 -16.70
C VAL A 252 -8.07 -17.41 -17.77
N ASP A 253 -8.93 -16.44 -17.98
CA ASP A 253 -8.72 -15.33 -18.93
C ASP A 253 -7.90 -14.20 -18.30
N PHE A 254 -8.16 -13.96 -17.01
CA PHE A 254 -7.60 -12.84 -16.27
C PHE A 254 -7.04 -13.27 -14.91
N LEU A 255 -5.92 -12.65 -14.54
CA LEU A 255 -5.36 -12.72 -13.19
C LEU A 255 -5.68 -11.43 -12.45
N ILE A 256 -6.26 -11.53 -11.27
CA ILE A 256 -6.69 -10.38 -10.47
C ILE A 256 -5.82 -10.24 -9.22
N THR A 257 -5.30 -9.04 -8.99
CA THR A 257 -4.52 -8.71 -7.80
C THR A 257 -5.00 -7.41 -7.17
N HIS A 258 -4.37 -7.02 -6.06
CA HIS A 258 -4.62 -5.76 -5.39
C HIS A 258 -3.32 -5.09 -4.97
N SER A 259 -3.17 -3.82 -5.36
CA SER A 259 -2.00 -2.99 -5.03
C SER A 259 -0.67 -3.70 -5.34
N THR A 260 -0.64 -4.45 -6.45
CA THR A 260 0.56 -5.12 -6.94
C THR A 260 0.65 -4.95 -8.45
N SER A 261 1.76 -4.37 -8.93
CA SER A 261 1.91 -4.08 -10.35
C SER A 261 1.94 -5.36 -11.20
N SER A 262 1.42 -5.29 -12.43
CA SER A 262 1.42 -6.43 -13.36
C SER A 262 2.82 -6.96 -13.62
N GLU A 263 3.84 -6.08 -13.67
CA GLU A 263 5.24 -6.49 -13.88
C GLU A 263 5.78 -7.29 -12.69
N ASP A 264 5.42 -6.91 -11.47
CA ASP A 264 5.85 -7.63 -10.28
C ASP A 264 5.25 -9.04 -10.22
N ILE A 265 3.98 -9.13 -10.61
CA ILE A 265 3.28 -10.39 -10.74
C ILE A 265 3.94 -11.28 -11.80
N ARG A 266 4.20 -10.74 -13.00
CA ARG A 266 4.91 -11.48 -14.06
C ARG A 266 6.30 -11.92 -13.62
N SER A 267 7.05 -11.04 -12.96
CA SER A 267 8.38 -11.35 -12.43
C SER A 267 8.30 -12.46 -11.39
N PHE A 268 7.32 -12.40 -10.49
CA PHE A 268 7.08 -13.45 -9.50
C PHE A 268 6.77 -14.78 -10.20
N LEU A 269 5.81 -14.82 -11.11
CA LEU A 269 5.37 -16.06 -11.76
C LEU A 269 6.50 -16.66 -12.62
N LYS A 270 7.24 -15.83 -13.36
CA LYS A 270 8.45 -16.23 -14.08
C LYS A 270 9.53 -16.77 -13.16
N SER A 271 9.76 -16.15 -11.99
CA SER A 271 10.76 -16.61 -11.01
C SER A 271 10.44 -17.99 -10.43
N GLN A 272 9.15 -18.34 -10.41
CA GLN A 272 8.65 -19.64 -9.96
C GLN A 272 8.55 -20.66 -11.10
N GLY A 273 8.97 -20.30 -12.32
CA GLY A 273 8.90 -21.19 -13.48
C GLY A 273 7.51 -21.29 -14.13
N LEU A 274 6.54 -20.44 -13.75
CA LEU A 274 5.25 -20.40 -14.40
C LEU A 274 5.33 -19.70 -15.76
N ARG A 275 4.59 -20.26 -16.72
CA ARG A 275 4.38 -19.65 -18.03
C ARG A 275 3.04 -18.94 -18.02
N GLU A 276 3.09 -17.62 -18.06
CA GLU A 276 1.92 -16.74 -18.05
C GLU A 276 1.59 -16.17 -19.43
N GLU A 277 2.12 -16.80 -20.47
CA GLU A 277 2.17 -16.23 -21.80
C GLU A 277 0.78 -15.70 -22.21
N HIS A 278 0.70 -14.37 -22.36
CA HIS A 278 -0.45 -13.60 -22.83
C HIS A 278 -1.64 -13.46 -21.87
N LYS A 279 -1.52 -13.81 -20.57
CA LYS A 279 -2.58 -13.50 -19.59
C LYS A 279 -2.56 -12.03 -19.20
N GLU A 280 -3.73 -11.40 -19.20
CA GLU A 280 -3.91 -10.05 -18.70
C GLU A 280 -3.99 -10.07 -17.16
N ILE A 281 -3.19 -9.22 -16.52
CA ILE A 281 -3.15 -9.07 -15.07
C ILE A 281 -3.82 -7.74 -14.74
N ILE A 282 -4.87 -7.82 -13.94
CA ILE A 282 -5.69 -6.68 -13.53
C ILE A 282 -5.42 -6.41 -12.06
N ASP A 283 -4.95 -5.20 -11.79
CA ASP A 283 -4.92 -4.66 -10.44
C ASP A 283 -6.26 -3.99 -10.13
N THR A 284 -6.95 -4.47 -9.11
CA THR A 284 -8.23 -3.91 -8.64
C THR A 284 -8.12 -2.43 -8.27
N LEU A 285 -6.95 -1.97 -7.82
CA LEU A 285 -6.74 -0.54 -7.55
C LEU A 285 -6.74 0.30 -8.84
N THR A 286 -6.27 -0.28 -9.94
CA THR A 286 -6.31 0.36 -11.26
C THR A 286 -7.75 0.50 -11.75
N VAL A 287 -8.56 -0.55 -11.61
CA VAL A 287 -10.01 -0.51 -11.93
C VAL A 287 -10.76 0.48 -11.02
N HIS A 288 -10.50 0.45 -9.71
CA HIS A 288 -11.09 1.39 -8.75
C HIS A 288 -10.78 2.85 -9.13
N SER A 289 -9.58 3.14 -9.60
CA SER A 289 -9.19 4.50 -10.02
C SER A 289 -9.91 5.00 -11.28
N ALA A 290 -10.38 4.08 -12.13
CA ALA A 290 -11.22 4.44 -13.28
C ALA A 290 -12.60 4.94 -12.82
N LEU A 291 -13.20 4.21 -11.88
CA LEU A 291 -14.56 4.47 -11.38
C LEU A 291 -14.61 5.61 -10.34
N PHE A 292 -13.49 5.83 -9.63
CA PHE A 292 -13.41 6.83 -8.57
C PHE A 292 -12.18 7.75 -8.72
N PRO A 293 -12.11 8.57 -9.77
CA PRO A 293 -10.94 9.41 -10.07
C PRO A 293 -10.62 10.43 -8.97
N ASP A 294 -11.61 10.82 -8.16
CA ASP A 294 -11.46 11.75 -7.04
C ASP A 294 -11.07 11.09 -5.71
N SER A 295 -10.81 9.77 -5.65
CA SER A 295 -10.29 9.14 -4.42
C SER A 295 -8.84 9.56 -4.19
N ARG A 296 -8.67 10.74 -3.59
CA ARG A 296 -7.37 11.41 -3.42
C ARG A 296 -6.51 10.79 -2.31
N LYS A 297 -7.04 9.87 -1.51
CA LYS A 297 -6.35 9.21 -0.39
C LYS A 297 -6.93 7.82 -0.13
N ASN A 298 -6.12 6.96 0.49
CA ASN A 298 -6.55 5.73 1.13
C ASN A 298 -7.09 4.69 0.14
N ASN A 299 -6.15 4.00 -0.51
CA ASN A 299 -6.38 2.97 -1.51
C ASN A 299 -6.06 1.57 -0.97
N SER A 300 -6.00 1.45 0.36
CA SER A 300 -5.83 0.14 0.99
C SER A 300 -7.04 -0.74 0.67
N ILE A 301 -6.84 -2.05 0.77
CA ILE A 301 -7.92 -3.00 0.58
C ILE A 301 -9.07 -2.71 1.57
N GLU A 302 -8.77 -2.31 2.80
CA GLU A 302 -9.74 -2.00 3.85
C GLU A 302 -10.59 -0.78 3.48
N ASP A 303 -9.96 0.28 2.99
CA ASP A 303 -10.65 1.50 2.57
C ASP A 303 -11.59 1.23 1.39
N ILE A 304 -11.15 0.43 0.42
CA ILE A 304 -11.96 0.06 -0.73
C ILE A 304 -13.12 -0.84 -0.32
N LEU A 305 -12.91 -1.79 0.59
CA LEU A 305 -13.99 -2.62 1.14
C LEU A 305 -15.04 -1.79 1.86
N MET A 306 -14.62 -0.85 2.72
CA MET A 306 -15.54 0.07 3.40
C MET A 306 -16.32 0.93 2.41
N LYS A 307 -15.65 1.46 1.39
CA LYS A 307 -16.27 2.33 0.38
C LYS A 307 -17.25 1.60 -0.52
N LEU A 308 -17.00 0.33 -0.82
CA LEU A 308 -17.91 -0.54 -1.56
C LEU A 308 -18.96 -1.21 -0.65
N GLU A 309 -18.99 -0.87 0.64
CA GLU A 309 -19.89 -1.41 1.65
C GLU A 309 -19.83 -2.95 1.74
N ILE A 310 -18.65 -3.54 1.52
CA ILE A 310 -18.42 -4.99 1.61
C ILE A 310 -18.02 -5.33 3.04
N PRO A 311 -18.83 -6.07 3.81
CA PRO A 311 -18.49 -6.47 5.17
C PRO A 311 -17.25 -7.36 5.18
N CYS A 312 -16.25 -7.04 6.01
CA CYS A 312 -15.01 -7.78 6.09
C CYS A 312 -14.45 -7.79 7.52
N GLU A 313 -13.97 -8.94 7.97
CA GLU A 313 -13.17 -9.03 9.20
C GLU A 313 -11.71 -8.70 8.87
N ILE A 314 -11.33 -7.43 9.02
CA ILE A 314 -10.00 -6.90 8.64
C ILE A 314 -8.84 -7.76 9.15
N ARG A 315 -8.91 -8.26 10.40
CA ARG A 315 -7.87 -9.11 10.99
C ARG A 315 -7.60 -10.39 10.18
N LYS A 316 -8.60 -10.92 9.49
CA LYS A 316 -8.48 -12.12 8.66
C LYS A 316 -7.75 -11.87 7.33
N LEU A 317 -7.51 -10.62 6.91
CA LEU A 317 -6.78 -10.30 5.67
C LEU A 317 -5.29 -10.69 5.69
N GLN A 318 -4.77 -11.11 6.85
CA GLN A 318 -3.46 -11.75 6.97
C GLN A 318 -3.42 -13.14 6.31
N ASN A 319 -4.55 -13.82 6.24
CA ASN A 319 -4.72 -15.07 5.51
C ASN A 319 -4.76 -14.77 4.01
N ALA A 320 -3.81 -15.33 3.25
CA ALA A 320 -3.70 -15.06 1.81
C ALA A 320 -4.94 -15.51 1.00
N GLY A 321 -5.59 -16.61 1.40
CA GLY A 321 -6.79 -17.12 0.73
C GLY A 321 -8.00 -16.24 0.99
N TYR A 322 -8.22 -15.85 2.24
CA TYR A 322 -9.24 -14.88 2.62
C TYR A 322 -9.02 -13.53 1.91
N ASN A 323 -7.77 -13.06 1.86
CA ASN A 323 -7.41 -11.85 1.11
C ASN A 323 -7.78 -11.98 -0.38
N ALA A 324 -7.42 -13.10 -1.03
CA ALA A 324 -7.79 -13.37 -2.42
C ALA A 324 -9.31 -13.38 -2.65
N PHE A 325 -10.08 -13.94 -1.72
CA PHE A 325 -11.55 -13.91 -1.76
C PHE A 325 -12.11 -12.48 -1.73
N TYR A 326 -11.53 -11.59 -0.91
CA TYR A 326 -11.95 -10.20 -0.87
C TYR A 326 -11.47 -9.39 -2.06
N ILE A 327 -10.31 -9.71 -2.65
CA ILE A 327 -9.90 -9.17 -3.96
C ILE A 327 -10.96 -9.51 -5.02
N MET A 328 -11.46 -10.75 -5.05
CA MET A 328 -12.57 -11.15 -5.92
C MET A 328 -13.84 -10.34 -5.64
N LYS A 329 -14.27 -10.22 -4.37
CA LYS A 329 -15.48 -9.46 -4.02
C LYS A 329 -15.37 -7.99 -4.43
N ILE A 330 -14.21 -7.35 -4.19
CA ILE A 330 -13.92 -5.99 -4.67
C ILE A 330 -14.07 -5.93 -6.19
N PHE A 331 -13.40 -6.83 -6.92
CA PHE A 331 -13.43 -6.83 -8.38
C PHE A 331 -14.86 -6.96 -8.93
N LEU A 332 -15.64 -7.93 -8.42
CA LEU A 332 -17.03 -8.11 -8.82
C LEU A 332 -17.89 -6.87 -8.49
N SER A 333 -17.72 -6.27 -7.31
CA SER A 333 -18.44 -5.06 -6.92
C SER A 333 -18.07 -3.85 -7.78
N LEU A 334 -16.80 -3.73 -8.19
CA LEU A 334 -16.35 -2.69 -9.12
C LEU A 334 -16.95 -2.85 -10.51
N LEU A 335 -17.03 -4.08 -11.04
CA LEU A 335 -17.65 -4.33 -12.34
C LEU A 335 -19.17 -4.08 -12.35
N LYS A 336 -19.82 -4.17 -11.19
CA LYS A 336 -21.24 -3.80 -11.02
C LYS A 336 -21.48 -2.29 -10.91
N GLN A 337 -20.43 -1.47 -10.78
CA GLN A 337 -20.59 -0.02 -10.75
C GLN A 337 -20.84 0.50 -12.16
N ASP A 338 -21.85 1.36 -12.32
CA ASP A 338 -22.08 2.05 -13.58
C ASP A 338 -20.88 2.95 -13.90
N TYR A 339 -20.23 2.68 -15.04
CA TYR A 339 -19.20 3.57 -15.57
C TYR A 339 -19.87 4.82 -16.13
N CYS A 340 -19.97 5.87 -15.31
CA CYS A 340 -20.34 7.19 -15.80
C CYS A 340 -19.17 7.73 -16.63
N GLU A 341 -19.25 7.62 -17.96
CA GLU A 341 -18.45 8.44 -18.87
C GLU A 341 -18.67 9.90 -18.49
N TYR A 342 -17.73 10.51 -17.76
CA TYR A 342 -17.73 11.96 -17.64
C TYR A 342 -17.50 12.56 -19.03
N PRO A 343 -18.27 13.60 -19.42
CA PRO A 343 -18.11 14.20 -20.73
C PRO A 343 -16.68 14.74 -20.86
N LYS A 344 -16.06 14.44 -21.99
CA LYS A 344 -14.76 14.95 -22.44
C LYS A 344 -14.52 16.39 -21.94
N LEU A 345 -13.48 16.57 -21.12
CA LEU A 345 -12.93 17.89 -20.78
C LEU A 345 -12.10 18.44 -21.94
#